data_AF-A0A6I8M9F2-F1
#
_entry.id   AF-A0A6I8M9F2-F1
#
_cell.length_a   1.000
_cell.length_b   1.000
_cell.length_c   1.000
_cell.angle_alpha   90.00
_cell.angle_beta   90.00
_cell.angle_gamma   90.00
#
_symmetry.space_group_name_H-M   'P 1'
#
loop_
_entity.id
_entity.type
_entity.pdbx_description
1 polymer ?
#
loop_
_entity_poly.entity_id
_entity_poly.type
_entity_poly.pdbx_seq_one_letter_code
_entity_poly.pdbx_strand_id
1 'polypeptide(L)' 'MSFYSSMIVCYKGTAFNRIMNVMKKEKLFNENVLLENIEKVIPLDEVLLDHKKEDIFGINFKIASDRILFYIYI' A
#
# COMPACT_ATOMS: atom_id res chain seq x y z
N MET A 1 7.09 21.43 -13.88
CA MET A 1 6.49 21.20 -12.55
C MET A 1 5.88 19.82 -12.62
N SER A 2 6.59 18.80 -12.16
CA SER A 2 6.09 17.42 -12.24
C SER A 2 4.95 17.29 -11.23
N PHE A 3 3.74 17.03 -11.72
CA PHE A 3 2.62 16.67 -10.85
C PHE A 3 2.86 15.24 -10.42
N TYR A 4 3.28 15.06 -9.17
CA TYR A 4 3.31 13.73 -8.56
C TYR A 4 1.88 13.25 -8.37
N SER A 5 1.56 12.08 -8.90
CA SER A 5 0.26 11.47 -8.73
C SER A 5 0.26 10.69 -7.43
N SER A 6 -0.77 10.90 -6.60
CA SER A 6 -0.93 10.14 -5.36
C SER A 6 -2.20 9.32 -5.41
N MET A 7 -2.09 8.04 -5.08
CA MET A 7 -3.23 7.15 -4.93
C MET A 7 -3.42 6.75 -3.48
N ILE A 8 -4.68 6.66 -3.04
CA ILE A 8 -5.03 6.22 -1.69
C ILE A 8 -5.79 4.90 -1.77
N VAL A 9 -5.21 3.85 -1.20
CA VAL A 9 -5.86 2.54 -1.10
C VAL A 9 -6.36 2.35 0.32
N CYS A 10 -7.64 2.05 0.49
CA CYS A 10 -8.25 1.84 1.80
C CYS A 10 -8.78 0.41 1.92
N TYR A 11 -8.29 -0.33 2.91
CA TYR A 11 -8.87 -1.61 3.31
C TYR A 11 -9.64 -1.47 4.61
N LYS A 12 -10.84 -2.07 4.66
CA LYS A 12 -11.74 -2.10 5.81
C LYS A 12 -12.21 -3.51 6.11
N GLY A 13 -12.76 -3.74 7.31
CA GLY A 13 -13.42 -5.00 7.66
C GLY A 13 -12.51 -6.23 7.55
N THR A 14 -12.97 -7.28 6.87
CA THR A 14 -12.22 -8.53 6.70
C THR A 14 -10.92 -8.34 5.92
N ALA A 15 -10.92 -7.45 4.92
CA ALA A 15 -9.72 -7.11 4.16
C ALA A 15 -8.67 -6.44 5.06
N PHE A 16 -9.07 -5.50 5.91
CA PHE A 16 -8.17 -4.90 6.91
C PHE A 16 -7.50 -5.97 7.79
N ASN A 17 -8.27 -6.91 8.33
CA ASN A 17 -7.72 -7.98 9.17
C ASN A 17 -6.71 -8.86 8.41
N ARG A 18 -7.02 -9.19 7.15
CA ARG A 18 -6.11 -9.95 6.28
C ARG A 18 -4.81 -9.19 6.03
N ILE A 19 -4.89 -7.91 5.67
CA ILE A 19 -3.74 -7.05 5.45
C ILE A 19 -2.87 -6.93 6.71
N MET A 20 -3.49 -6.65 7.85
CA MET A 20 -2.78 -6.56 9.13
C MET A 20 -2.05 -7.85 9.48
N ASN A 21 -2.66 -9.02 9.21
CA ASN A 21 -2.01 -10.31 9.44
C ASN A 21 -0.81 -10.54 8.52
N VAL A 22 -0.92 -10.17 7.24
CA VAL A 22 0.22 -10.24 6.29
C VAL A 22 1.35 -9.31 6.74
N MET A 23 1.04 -8.04 7.05
CA MET A 23 2.05 -7.08 7.48
C MET A 23 2.76 -7.52 8.78
N LYS A 24 2.01 -8.12 9.73
CA LYS A 24 2.61 -8.68 10.95
C LYS A 24 3.51 -9.88 10.67
N LYS A 25 3.03 -10.85 9.90
CA LYS A 25 3.77 -12.08 9.58
C LYS A 25 5.06 -11.78 8.82
N GLU A 26 5.00 -10.84 7.87
CA GLU A 26 6.10 -10.49 6.97
C GLU A 26 6.92 -9.27 7.48
N LYS A 27 6.57 -8.70 8.64
CA LYS A 27 7.23 -7.53 9.26
C LYS A 27 7.26 -6.27 8.36
N LEU A 28 6.17 -6.01 7.62
CA LEU A 28 6.06 -4.92 6.63
C LEU A 28 5.63 -3.57 7.22
N PHE A 29 6.11 -3.22 8.42
CA PHE A 29 5.78 -1.93 9.06
C PHE A 29 6.82 -0.83 8.77
N ASN A 30 7.94 -1.18 8.15
CA ASN A 30 8.90 -0.21 7.62
C ASN A 30 8.51 0.14 6.17
N GLU A 31 8.47 1.44 5.85
CA GLU A 31 8.00 1.92 4.54
C GLU A 31 8.85 1.41 3.37
N ASN A 32 10.18 1.33 3.52
CA ASN A 32 11.06 0.82 2.47
C ASN A 32 10.84 -0.68 2.24
N VAL A 33 10.73 -1.45 3.33
CA VAL A 33 10.44 -2.90 3.25
C VAL A 33 9.06 -3.16 2.66
N LEU A 34 8.08 -2.34 3.03
CA LEU A 34 6.73 -2.38 2.47
C LEU A 34 6.74 -2.07 0.98
N LEU A 35 7.49 -1.06 0.53
CA LEU A 35 7.61 -0.70 -0.88
C LEU A 35 8.15 -1.87 -1.72
N GLU A 36 9.23 -2.51 -1.25
CA GLU A 36 9.83 -3.66 -1.93
C GLU A 36 8.86 -4.86 -2.02
N ASN A 37 8.00 -5.03 -1.00
CA ASN A 37 7.08 -6.15 -0.86
C ASN A 37 5.60 -5.77 -1.08
N ILE A 38 5.34 -4.64 -1.72
CA ILE A 38 4.01 -4.02 -1.77
C ILE A 38 2.95 -4.94 -2.37
N GLU A 39 3.32 -5.78 -3.34
CA GLU A 39 2.43 -6.75 -4.01
C GLU A 39 1.90 -7.85 -3.06
N LYS A 40 2.57 -8.10 -1.93
CA LYS A 40 2.05 -9.03 -0.90
C LYS A 40 0.84 -8.44 -0.17
N VAL A 41 0.71 -7.12 -0.18
CA VAL A 41 -0.27 -6.35 0.60
C VAL A 41 -1.32 -5.74 -0.31
N ILE A 42 -0.91 -5.18 -1.44
CA ILE A 42 -1.76 -4.47 -2.39
C ILE A 42 -1.62 -5.17 -3.74
N PRO A 43 -2.70 -5.72 -4.32
CA PRO A 43 -2.67 -6.20 -5.70
C PRO A 43 -2.50 -4.99 -6.61
N LEU A 44 -1.25 -4.70 -6.99
CA LEU A 44 -0.91 -3.49 -7.75
C LEU A 44 -1.54 -3.48 -9.14
N ASP A 45 -1.74 -4.66 -9.73
CA ASP A 45 -2.42 -4.88 -11.00
C ASP A 45 -3.90 -4.43 -10.97
N GLU A 46 -4.57 -4.58 -9.83
CA GLU A 46 -5.95 -4.10 -9.66
C GLU A 46 -6.02 -2.60 -9.33
N VAL A 47 -4.95 -2.05 -8.76
CA VAL A 47 -4.92 -0.72 -8.15
C VAL A 47 -4.30 0.33 -9.09
N LEU A 48 -3.16 0.03 -9.71
CA LEU A 48 -2.38 1.01 -10.45
C LEU A 48 -2.93 1.32 -11.85
N LEU A 49 -3.85 0.51 -12.38
CA LEU A 49 -4.53 0.63 -13.69
C LEU A 49 -3.58 0.95 -14.87
N ASP A 50 -3.16 2.21 -15.00
CA ASP A 50 -2.30 2.73 -16.06
C ASP A 50 -0.82 2.88 -15.65
N HIS A 51 -0.50 2.64 -14.37
CA HIS A 51 0.84 2.77 -13.81
C HIS A 51 1.51 1.43 -13.55
N LYS A 52 2.84 1.41 -13.65
CA LYS A 52 3.67 0.25 -13.31
C LYS A 52 4.19 0.38 -11.88
N LYS A 53 4.57 -0.76 -11.29
CA LYS A 53 5.27 -0.78 -9.98
C LYS A 53 6.53 0.10 -9.98
N GLU A 54 7.23 0.15 -11.11
CA GLU A 54 8.43 0.96 -11.34
C GLU A 54 8.18 2.46 -11.18
N ASP A 55 6.94 2.90 -11.36
CA ASP A 55 6.56 4.31 -11.21
C ASP A 55 6.35 4.66 -9.72
N ILE A 56 6.20 3.68 -8.82
CA ILE A 56 6.03 3.94 -7.39
C ILE A 56 7.38 4.31 -6.77
N PHE A 57 7.53 5.56 -6.38
CA PHE A 57 8.73 6.04 -5.67
C PHE A 57 8.55 6.14 -4.15
N GLY A 58 7.35 5.91 -3.63
CA GLY A 58 7.11 5.91 -2.19
C GLY A 58 5.79 5.31 -1.75
N ILE A 59 5.76 4.86 -0.50
CA ILE A 59 4.54 4.42 0.18
C ILE A 59 4.56 4.88 1.63
N ASN A 60 3.41 5.35 2.11
CA ASN A 60 3.14 5.57 3.54
C ASN A 60 1.86 4.83 3.91
N PHE A 61 1.69 4.50 5.18
CA PHE A 61 0.43 3.93 5.65
C PHE A 61 -0.02 4.50 7.00
N LYS A 62 -1.34 4.54 7.18
CA LYS A 62 -1.98 4.93 8.43
C LYS A 62 -2.96 3.86 8.88
N ILE A 63 -2.76 3.35 10.08
CA ILE A 63 -3.66 2.38 10.72
C ILE A 63 -4.64 3.15 11.62
N ALA A 64 -5.93 2.88 11.45
CA ALA A 64 -6.99 3.29 12.34
C ALA A 64 -7.72 2.04 12.88
N SER A 65 -8.70 2.23 13.77
CA SER A 65 -9.36 1.13 14.48
C SER A 65 -10.07 0.11 13.56
N ASP A 66 -10.59 0.54 12.41
CA ASP A 66 -11.39 -0.28 11.49
C ASP A 66 -10.81 -0.38 10.07
N ARG A 67 -9.67 0.27 9.82
CA ARG A 67 -9.13 0.43 8.47
C ARG A 67 -7.63 0.68 8.45
N ILE A 68 -7.03 0.38 7.31
CA ILE A 68 -5.68 0.82 6.95
C ILE A 68 -5.76 1.62 5.65
N LEU A 69 -5.01 2.71 5.59
CA LEU A 69 -4.85 3.57 4.43
C LEU A 69 -3.42 3.44 3.94
N PHE A 70 -3.24 3.19 2.66
CA PHE A 70 -1.95 3.29 1.99
C PHE A 70 -1.96 4.49 1.06
N TYR A 71 -0.94 5.34 1.19
CA TYR A 71 -0.68 6.46 0.31
C TYR A 71 0.46 6.04 -0.60
N ILE A 72 0.15 5.83 -1.88
CA ILE A 72 1.09 5.42 -2.92
C ILE A 72 1.46 6.65 -3.73
N TYR A 73 2.76 6.94 -3.83
CA TYR A 73 3.29 8.09 -4.56
C TYR A 73 3.91 7.60 -5.87
N ILE A 74 3.40 8.13 -6.99
CA ILE A 74 3.69 7.75 -8.38
C ILE A 74 4.18 8.98 -9.17
#